data_AF-A0A2X5NQ59-F1
#
_entry.id   AF-A0A2X5NQ59-F1
#
_cell.length_a   1.000
_cell.length_b   1.000
_cell.length_c   1.000
_cell.angle_alpha   90.00
_cell.angle_beta   90.00
_cell.angle_gamma   90.00
#
_symmetry.space_group_name_H-M   'P 1'
#
loop_
_entity.id
_entity.type
_entity.pdbx_description
1 polymer ?
#
loop_
_entity_poly.entity_id
_entity_poly.type
_entity_poly.pdbx_seq_one_letter_code
_entity_poly.pdbx_strand_id
1 'polypeptide(L)'
;MNNNTKTTDKPGLKRVLKARHLTMIAIGGSIGTGLFVASGASISQAGPGGALLSYAIIGLMVYFLMTSLGELAAYMPVSGSFATYGAKYVEEGFGFALGWNYWYNWAVTIAVDLVAAQLVMGYWFPDVPGWVWSCLFLAVISC
;
A
#
# COMPACT_ATOMS: atom_id res chain seq x y z
N MET A 1 34.36 18.84 -37.43
CA MET A 1 32.90 19.02 -37.41
C MET A 1 32.44 18.88 -35.96
N ASN A 2 31.80 19.94 -35.45
CA ASN A 2 31.48 20.22 -34.05
C ASN A 2 30.26 19.42 -33.56
N ASN A 3 30.43 18.82 -32.38
CA ASN A 3 29.49 18.33 -31.35
C ASN A 3 27.99 18.57 -31.55
N ASN A 4 27.18 17.52 -31.26
CA ASN A 4 26.10 17.55 -30.25
C ASN A 4 25.27 16.26 -30.31
N THR A 5 25.79 15.15 -29.77
CA THR A 5 24.93 14.06 -29.31
C THR A 5 24.21 14.54 -28.05
N LYS A 6 22.96 15.02 -28.21
CA LYS A 6 22.06 15.22 -27.07
C LYS A 6 21.79 13.85 -26.44
N THR A 7 22.60 13.47 -25.45
CA THR A 7 22.21 12.45 -24.49
C THR A 7 21.01 13.03 -23.76
N THR A 8 19.82 12.55 -24.12
CA THR A 8 18.58 12.79 -23.38
C THR A 8 18.78 12.24 -21.98
N ASP A 9 19.27 13.09 -21.08
CA ASP A 9 19.38 12.85 -19.66
C ASP A 9 17.94 12.67 -19.16
N LYS A 10 17.50 11.41 -19.03
CA LYS A 10 16.21 11.10 -18.42
C LYS A 10 16.25 11.77 -17.05
N PRO A 11 15.30 12.65 -16.69
CA PRO A 11 15.33 13.36 -15.42
C PRO A 11 15.46 12.33 -14.30
N GLY A 12 16.66 12.18 -13.76
CA GLY A 12 16.98 11.16 -12.78
C GLY A 12 16.11 11.39 -11.57
N LEU A 13 15.42 10.34 -11.11
CA LEU A 13 14.65 10.36 -9.88
C LEU A 13 15.56 10.94 -8.78
N LYS A 14 15.26 12.14 -8.29
CA LYS A 14 16.02 12.72 -7.19
C LYS A 14 15.82 11.78 -5.99
N ARG A 15 16.86 11.01 -5.65
CA ARG A 15 16.84 10.09 -4.51
C ARG A 15 16.99 10.90 -3.22
N VAL A 16 15.96 11.68 -2.89
CA VAL A 16 15.91 12.56 -1.72
C VAL A 16 15.57 11.78 -0.44
N LEU A 17 14.88 10.63 -0.58
CA LEU A 17 14.56 9.78 0.56
C LEU A 17 15.75 8.90 0.97
N LYS A 18 16.26 9.18 2.18
CA LYS A 18 17.21 8.30 2.88
C LYS A 18 16.51 7.00 3.26
N ALA A 19 17.28 5.89 3.37
CA ALA A 19 16.77 4.58 3.77
C ALA A 19 15.89 4.62 5.03
N ARG A 20 16.27 5.44 6.02
CA ARG A 20 15.48 5.64 7.25
C ARG A 20 14.05 6.15 6.99
N HIS A 21 13.86 7.04 6.02
CA HIS A 21 12.52 7.56 5.68
C HIS A 21 11.67 6.49 4.99
N LEU A 22 12.29 5.69 4.13
CA LEU A 22 11.61 4.56 3.48
C LEU A 22 11.15 3.53 4.51
N THR A 23 11.99 3.18 5.48
CA THR A 23 11.62 2.26 6.57
C THR A 23 10.50 2.84 7.44
N MET A 24 10.56 4.14 7.78
CA MET A 24 9.49 4.81 8.54
C MET A 24 8.14 4.77 7.81
N ILE A 25 8.13 5.02 6.50
CA ILE A 25 6.92 4.95 5.67
C ILE A 25 6.39 3.51 5.60
N ALA A 26 7.28 2.53 5.40
CA ALA A 26 6.90 1.12 5.33
C ALA A 26 6.30 0.62 6.65
N ILE A 27 6.89 0.99 7.80
CA ILE A 27 6.35 0.65 9.13
C ILE A 27 5.00 1.33 9.35
N GLY A 28 4.89 2.63 9.02
CA GLY A 28 3.64 3.38 9.16
C GLY A 28 2.50 2.80 8.33
N GLY A 29 2.78 2.44 7.06
CA GLY A 29 1.79 1.81 6.18
C GLY A 29 1.40 0.40 6.61
N SER A 30 2.36 -0.38 7.12
CA SER A 30 2.09 -1.76 7.57
C SER A 30 1.27 -1.83 8.86
N ILE A 31 1.49 -0.90 9.79
CA ILE A 31 0.70 -0.83 11.03
C ILE A 31 -0.69 -0.27 10.68
N GLY A 32 -0.77 0.89 10.03
CA GLY A 32 -1.98 1.44 9.41
C GLY A 32 -3.25 1.46 10.28
N THR A 33 -4.35 1.85 9.65
CA THR A 33 -5.71 1.73 10.19
C THR A 33 -6.18 0.27 10.18
N GLY A 34 -5.69 -0.50 9.20
CA GLY A 34 -6.04 -1.90 8.98
C GLY A 34 -5.73 -2.81 10.18
N LEU A 35 -4.59 -2.65 10.85
CA LEU A 35 -4.28 -3.49 12.03
C LEU A 35 -5.32 -3.28 13.13
N PHE A 36 -5.70 -2.05 13.44
CA PHE A 36 -6.61 -1.77 14.55
C PHE A 36 -8.06 -2.12 14.24
N VAL A 37 -8.54 -1.78 13.04
CA VAL A 37 -9.93 -2.05 12.63
C VAL A 37 -10.12 -3.52 12.26
N ALA A 38 -9.19 -4.11 11.49
CA ALA A 38 -9.32 -5.50 11.04
C ALA A 38 -8.99 -6.49 12.16
N SER A 39 -8.01 -6.23 13.04
CA SER A 39 -7.71 -7.18 14.12
C SER A 39 -8.88 -7.32 15.10
N GLY A 40 -9.64 -6.25 15.35
CA GLY A 40 -10.86 -6.34 16.16
C GLY A 40 -11.87 -7.32 15.54
N ALA A 41 -12.11 -7.21 14.23
CA ALA A 41 -13.00 -8.12 13.50
C ALA A 41 -12.45 -9.56 13.43
N SER A 42 -11.15 -9.73 13.21
CA SER A 42 -10.50 -11.05 13.14
C SER A 42 -10.48 -11.77 14.48
N ILE A 43 -10.21 -11.07 15.58
CA ILE A 43 -10.23 -11.64 16.94
C ILE A 43 -11.67 -12.00 17.32
N SER A 44 -12.65 -11.16 16.98
CA SER A 44 -14.06 -11.43 17.25
C SER A 44 -14.59 -12.66 16.51
N GLN A 45 -14.11 -12.92 15.28
CA GLN A 45 -14.59 -14.04 14.46
C GLN A 45 -13.81 -15.35 14.69
N ALA A 46 -12.48 -15.28 14.80
CA ALA A 46 -11.60 -16.46 14.89
C ALA A 46 -11.22 -16.83 16.33
N GLY A 47 -11.53 -15.98 17.32
CA GLY A 47 -11.07 -16.11 18.69
C GLY A 47 -9.57 -15.79 18.86
N PRO A 48 -9.09 -15.68 20.11
CA PRO A 48 -7.71 -15.25 20.39
C PRO A 48 -6.66 -16.25 19.87
N GLY A 49 -6.93 -17.56 19.93
CA GLY A 49 -6.03 -18.59 19.41
C GLY A 49 -6.02 -18.66 17.88
N GLY A 50 -7.18 -18.52 17.24
CA GLY A 50 -7.31 -18.54 15.79
C GLY A 50 -6.65 -17.32 15.14
N ALA A 51 -6.83 -16.12 15.71
CA ALA A 51 -6.20 -14.91 15.22
C ALA A 51 -4.67 -14.99 15.23
N LEU A 52 -4.06 -15.50 16.31
CA LEU A 52 -2.59 -15.65 16.39
C LEU A 52 -2.06 -16.65 15.37
N LEU A 53 -2.73 -17.79 15.20
CA LEU A 53 -2.32 -18.79 14.21
C LEU A 53 -2.44 -18.25 12.79
N SER A 54 -3.53 -17.57 12.47
CA SER A 54 -3.73 -16.92 11.16
C SER A 54 -2.66 -15.87 10.89
N TYR A 55 -2.32 -15.03 11.88
CA TYR A 55 -1.23 -14.05 11.74
C TYR A 55 0.13 -14.72 11.49
N ALA A 56 0.44 -15.81 12.18
CA ALA A 56 1.69 -16.54 11.99
C ALA A 56 1.79 -17.16 10.58
N ILE A 57 0.71 -17.78 10.09
CA ILE A 57 0.67 -18.40 8.76
C ILE A 57 0.78 -17.34 7.67
N ILE A 58 -0.02 -16.26 7.76
CA ILE A 58 0.01 -15.18 6.77
C ILE A 58 1.38 -14.48 6.79
N GLY A 59 1.93 -14.21 7.97
CA GLY A 59 3.25 -13.61 8.12
C GLY A 59 4.35 -14.45 7.46
N LEU A 60 4.32 -15.77 7.63
CA LEU A 60 5.26 -16.69 6.98
C LEU A 60 5.11 -16.65 5.45
N MET A 61 3.88 -16.69 4.94
CA MET A 61 3.62 -16.62 3.50
C MET A 61 4.12 -15.29 2.90
N VAL A 62 3.81 -14.16 3.55
CA VAL A 62 4.25 -12.83 3.11
C VAL A 62 5.76 -12.69 3.17
N TYR A 63 6.43 -13.28 4.17
CA TYR A 63 7.89 -13.29 4.25
C TYR A 63 8.54 -13.95 3.03
N PHE A 64 8.06 -15.14 2.62
CA PHE A 64 8.55 -15.80 1.41
C PHE A 64 8.27 -14.97 0.15
N LEU A 65 7.07 -14.39 0.03
CA LEU A 65 6.71 -13.52 -1.10
C LEU A 65 7.62 -12.30 -1.19
N MET A 66 7.83 -11.59 -0.08
CA MET A 66 8.65 -10.37 -0.06
C MET A 66 10.12 -10.67 -0.34
N THR A 67 10.63 -11.80 0.15
CA THR A 67 12.00 -12.26 -0.14
C THR A 67 12.17 -12.54 -1.64
N SER A 68 11.24 -13.28 -2.25
CA SER A 68 11.27 -13.57 -3.70
C SER A 68 11.17 -12.29 -4.54
N LEU A 69 10.30 -11.36 -4.14
CA LEU A 69 10.12 -10.08 -4.82
C LEU A 69 11.35 -9.17 -4.68
N GLY A 70 12.03 -9.24 -3.53
CA GLY A 70 13.27 -8.52 -3.26
C GLY A 70 14.43 -8.98 -4.14
N GLU A 71 14.59 -10.30 -4.31
CA GLU A 71 15.58 -10.88 -5.23
C GLU A 71 15.32 -10.44 -6.69
N LEU A 72 14.05 -10.43 -7.11
CA LEU A 72 13.66 -9.96 -8.44
C LEU A 72 13.96 -8.47 -8.65
N ALA A 73 13.68 -7.64 -7.64
CA ALA A 73 13.95 -6.20 -7.67
C ALA A 73 15.45 -5.87 -7.65
N ALA A 74 16.27 -6.69 -6.97
CA ALA A 74 17.72 -6.58 -6.99
C ALA A 74 18.32 -7.00 -8.34
N TYR A 75 17.74 -8.03 -8.98
CA TYR A 75 18.18 -8.53 -10.29
C TYR A 75 17.83 -7.59 -11.45
N MET A 76 16.68 -6.92 -11.40
CA MET A 76 16.26 -5.97 -12.44
C MET A 76 15.81 -4.63 -11.80
N PRO A 77 16.73 -3.68 -11.56
CA PRO A 77 16.40 -2.39 -10.95
C PRO A 77 15.77 -1.44 -11.99
N VAL A 78 14.58 -1.78 -12.50
CA VAL A 78 13.76 -0.85 -13.28
C VAL A 78 12.94 0.01 -12.34
N SER A 79 12.80 1.31 -12.61
CA SER A 79 11.92 2.21 -11.86
C SER A 79 10.42 1.95 -12.09
N GLY A 80 10.07 0.77 -12.62
CA GLY A 80 8.70 0.33 -12.88
C GLY A 80 8.09 -0.34 -11.65
N SER A 81 6.78 -0.16 -11.47
CA SER A 81 5.98 -0.84 -10.43
C SER A 81 6.02 -2.36 -10.61
N PHE A 82 5.59 -3.15 -9.62
CA PHE A 82 5.53 -4.61 -9.73
C PHE A 82 4.76 -5.12 -10.97
N ALA A 83 3.82 -4.31 -11.46
CA ALA A 83 3.12 -4.51 -12.72
C ALA A 83 4.05 -4.55 -13.95
N THR A 84 5.18 -3.83 -13.94
CA THR A 84 6.19 -3.86 -15.02
C THR A 84 6.94 -5.19 -15.06
N TYR A 85 7.16 -5.84 -13.91
CA TYR A 85 7.71 -7.21 -13.89
C TYR A 85 6.67 -8.21 -14.44
N GLY A 86 5.40 -8.09 -14.03
CA GLY A 86 4.31 -8.91 -14.56
C GLY A 86 4.09 -8.76 -16.07
N ALA A 87 4.17 -7.53 -16.57
CA ALA A 87 4.09 -7.23 -18.01
C ALA A 87 5.22 -7.89 -18.82
N LYS A 88 6.41 -7.98 -18.23
CA LYS A 88 7.64 -8.43 -18.92
C LYS A 88 7.85 -9.94 -18.83
N TYR A 89 7.43 -10.58 -17.74
CA TYR A 89 7.64 -12.01 -17.50
C TYR A 89 6.43 -12.90 -17.81
N VAL A 90 5.21 -12.34 -17.88
CA VAL A 90 3.99 -13.09 -18.18
C VAL A 90 3.42 -12.66 -19.52
N GLU A 91 2.85 -11.45 -19.58
CA GLU A 91 2.22 -10.88 -20.79
C GLU A 91 1.89 -9.39 -20.54
N GLU A 92 1.92 -8.54 -21.58
CA GLU A 92 1.51 -7.12 -21.46
C GLU A 92 0.09 -6.98 -20.89
N GLY A 93 -0.85 -7.87 -21.25
CA GLY A 93 -2.22 -7.88 -20.72
C GLY A 93 -2.29 -8.18 -19.22
N PHE A 94 -1.41 -9.05 -18.71
CA PHE A 94 -1.31 -9.34 -17.27
C PHE A 94 -0.76 -8.13 -16.51
N GLY A 95 0.18 -7.40 -17.09
CA GLY A 95 0.68 -6.14 -16.55
C GLY A 95 -0.40 -5.06 -16.42
N PHE A 96 -1.27 -4.93 -17.44
CA PHE A 96 -2.41 -4.01 -17.39
C PHE A 96 -3.42 -4.40 -16.29
N ALA A 97 -3.75 -5.70 -16.19
CA ALA A 97 -4.64 -6.20 -15.14
C ALA A 97 -4.09 -5.97 -13.73
N LEU A 98 -2.79 -6.19 -13.52
CA LEU A 98 -2.12 -5.88 -12.25
C LEU A 98 -2.16 -4.38 -11.93
N GLY A 99 -1.94 -3.51 -12.92
CA GLY A 99 -2.06 -2.07 -12.77
C GLY A 99 -3.47 -1.65 -12.31
N TRP A 100 -4.51 -2.21 -12.95
CA TRP A 100 -5.90 -1.95 -12.58
C TRP A 100 -6.25 -2.49 -11.19
N ASN A 101 -5.77 -3.69 -10.85
CA ASN A 101 -5.96 -4.28 -9.52
C ASN A 101 -5.26 -3.45 -8.42
N TYR A 102 -4.08 -2.91 -8.73
CA TYR A 102 -3.37 -2.03 -7.81
C TYR A 102 -4.14 -0.73 -7.59
N TRP A 103 -4.63 -0.09 -8.67
CA TRP A 103 -5.48 1.10 -8.55
C TRP A 103 -6.75 0.84 -7.74
N TYR A 104 -7.42 -0.30 -7.99
CA TYR A 104 -8.61 -0.70 -7.22
C TYR A 104 -8.28 -0.92 -5.75
N ASN A 105 -7.16 -1.58 -5.41
CA ASN A 105 -6.71 -1.72 -4.03
C ASN A 105 -6.53 -0.36 -3.35
N TRP A 106 -5.87 0.60 -4.01
CA TRP A 106 -5.72 1.96 -3.48
C TRP A 106 -7.08 2.66 -3.26
N ALA A 107 -8.02 2.52 -4.19
CA ALA A 107 -9.37 3.07 -4.04
C ALA A 107 -10.11 2.45 -2.84
N VAL A 108 -10.00 1.13 -2.66
CA VAL A 108 -10.58 0.43 -1.51
C VAL A 108 -9.92 0.86 -0.20
N THR A 109 -8.60 1.04 -0.17
CA THR A 109 -7.89 1.52 1.02
C THR A 109 -8.41 2.88 1.48
N ILE A 110 -8.62 3.84 0.56
CA ILE A 110 -9.19 5.15 0.90
C ILE A 110 -10.59 5.00 1.50
N ALA A 111 -11.43 4.13 0.94
CA ALA A 111 -12.76 3.88 1.48
C ALA A 111 -12.69 3.29 2.90
N VAL A 112 -11.78 2.35 3.15
CA VAL A 112 -11.55 1.75 4.48
C VAL A 112 -11.05 2.79 5.48
N ASP A 113 -10.12 3.67 5.09
CA ASP A 113 -9.62 4.74 5.96
C ASP A 113 -10.73 5.71 6.38
N LEU A 114 -11.65 6.05 5.48
CA LEU A 114 -12.80 6.89 5.80
C LEU A 114 -13.78 6.23 6.77
N VAL A 115 -14.04 4.94 6.60
CA VAL A 115 -14.89 4.17 7.53
C VAL A 115 -14.20 4.04 8.89
N ALA A 116 -12.89 3.80 8.91
CA ALA A 116 -12.10 3.75 10.14
C ALA A 116 -12.15 5.09 10.88
N ALA A 117 -11.95 6.21 10.18
CA ALA A 117 -12.03 7.55 10.75
C ALA A 117 -13.43 7.85 11.30
N GLN A 118 -14.49 7.46 10.58
CA GLN A 118 -15.88 7.57 11.05
C GLN A 118 -16.11 6.79 12.36
N LEU A 119 -15.63 5.55 12.44
CA LEU A 119 -15.77 4.71 13.64
C LEU A 119 -15.04 5.32 14.85
N VAL A 120 -13.82 5.83 14.64
CA VAL A 120 -13.03 6.47 15.71
C VAL A 120 -13.71 7.74 16.20
N MET A 121 -14.21 8.59 15.30
CA MET A 121 -14.91 9.82 15.69
C MET A 121 -16.27 9.54 16.35
N GLY A 122 -16.98 8.49 15.90
CA GLY A 122 -18.23 8.04 16.53
C GLY A 122 -18.04 7.51 17.96
N TYR A 123 -16.83 7.03 18.30
CA TYR A 123 -16.51 6.64 19.68
C TYR A 123 -16.40 7.85 20.62
N TRP A 124 -15.89 8.99 20.16
CA TRP A 124 -15.71 10.20 20.97
C TRP A 124 -16.90 11.17 20.91
N PHE A 125 -17.57 11.26 19.76
CA PHE A 125 -18.69 12.18 19.49
C PHE A 125 -19.89 11.40 18.93
N PRO A 126 -20.65 10.69 19.77
CA PRO A 126 -21.76 9.84 19.33
C PRO A 126 -22.95 10.63 18.75
N ASP A 127 -23.08 11.91 19.09
CA ASP A 127 -24.21 12.76 18.65
C ASP A 127 -24.06 13.32 17.23
N VAL A 128 -22.86 13.23 16.63
CA VAL A 128 -22.59 13.75 15.29
C VAL A 128 -22.73 12.61 14.26
N PRO A 129 -23.58 12.77 13.22
CA PRO A 129 -23.78 11.71 12.25
C PRO A 129 -22.51 11.48 11.41
N GLY A 130 -22.14 10.20 11.26
CA GLY A 130 -20.84 9.79 10.70
C GLY A 130 -20.49 10.34 9.32
N TRP A 131 -21.49 10.64 8.47
CA TRP A 131 -21.28 11.20 7.14
C TRP A 131 -20.59 12.58 7.17
N VAL A 132 -20.78 13.36 8.24
CA VAL A 132 -20.14 14.67 8.42
C VAL A 132 -18.63 14.51 8.57
N TRP A 133 -18.20 13.51 9.35
CA TRP A 133 -16.79 13.18 9.51
C TRP A 133 -16.19 12.65 8.21
N SER A 134 -16.89 11.76 7.50
CA SER A 134 -16.42 11.24 6.20
C SER A 134 -16.24 12.35 5.15
N CYS A 135 -17.18 13.29 5.05
CA CYS A 135 -17.08 14.43 4.15
C CYS A 135 -15.92 15.37 4.52
N LEU A 136 -15.68 15.59 5.82
CA LEU A 136 -14.58 16.44 6.30
C LEU A 136 -13.22 15.80 5.99
N PHE A 137 -13.03 14.52 6.29
CA PHE A 137 -11.77 13.82 5.98
C PHE A 137 -11.54 13.73 4.47
N LEU A 138 -12.57 13.47 3.67
CA LEU A 138 -12.48 13.52 2.20
C LEU A 138 -12.05 14.91 1.70
N ALA A 139 -12.63 15.98 2.25
CA ALA A 139 -12.29 17.34 1.87
C ALA A 139 -10.84 17.69 2.21
N VAL A 140 -10.34 17.26 3.38
CA VAL A 140 -8.95 17.48 3.80
C VAL A 140 -7.97 16.67 2.94
N ILE A 141 -8.29 15.41 2.62
CA ILE A 141 -7.42 14.56 1.79
C ILE A 141 -7.37 15.03 0.34
N SER A 142 -8.47 15.59 -0.17
CA SER A 142 -8.58 16.05 -1.55
C SER A 142 -8.00 17.45 -1.79
N CYS A 143 -7.60 18.17 -0.73
CA CYS A 143 -7.05 19.53 -0.77
C CYS A 143 -5.54 19.52 -0.61
#